data_AF-A0A0P4WHF9-F1
#
_entry.id   AF-A0A0P4WHF9-F1
#
_cell.length_a   1.000
_cell.length_b   1.000
_cell.length_c   1.000
_cell.angle_alpha   90.00
_cell.angle_beta   90.00
_cell.angle_gamma   90.00
#
_symmetry.space_group_name_H-M   'P 1'
#
loop_
_entity.id
_entity.type
_entity.pdbx_description
1 polymer ?
#
loop_
_entity_poly.entity_id
_entity_poly.type
_entity_poly.pdbx_seq_one_letter_code
_entity_poly.pdbx_strand_id
1 'polypeptide(L)'
;MVVSRSFILTLGMGMFCGFLSFYLLNSTVTVHPRYIEGISPPQSIYSHPHSHEDLENAAGPEGNVAMHSHSEPHHAGEDLEAEQLKAKVRVLCWVMTNPKNHEKKARHIKATWARRCNKLVFISSVEDKELGTVAVNVGEGRNHLWEKTKAAFSYVYTNHYNDADWFLKADDDTYVIVENLRYMLSPYDASHPLWFGCRFKKYMKQGYMSGAFLNPKAPMLGSPIYSATSSCPTGTHERR
;
A
#
# COMPACT_ATOMS: atom_id res chain seq x y z
N MET A 1 -13.92 -66.07 -17.44
CA MET A 1 -12.56 -65.50 -17.54
C MET A 1 -11.83 -65.78 -16.24
N VAL A 2 -10.84 -66.67 -16.24
CA VAL A 2 -10.01 -66.93 -15.06
C VAL A 2 -8.86 -65.94 -15.09
N VAL A 3 -8.86 -64.97 -14.17
CA VAL A 3 -7.76 -64.01 -14.06
C VAL A 3 -6.58 -64.73 -13.41
N SER A 4 -5.47 -64.82 -14.14
CA SER A 4 -4.26 -65.49 -13.67
C SER A 4 -3.72 -64.80 -12.40
N ARG A 5 -3.32 -65.59 -11.38
CA ARG A 5 -2.67 -65.05 -10.17
C ARG A 5 -1.44 -64.22 -10.51
N SER A 6 -0.72 -64.60 -11.57
CA SER A 6 0.42 -63.85 -12.09
C SER A 6 0.02 -62.47 -12.63
N PHE A 7 -1.17 -62.33 -13.20
CA PHE A 7 -1.69 -61.06 -13.69
C PHE A 7 -2.05 -60.10 -12.56
N ILE A 8 -2.63 -60.62 -11.46
CA ILE A 8 -2.95 -59.80 -10.28
C ILE A 8 -1.66 -59.33 -9.60
N LEU A 9 -0.64 -60.19 -9.54
CA LEU A 9 0.65 -59.85 -8.96
C LEU A 9 1.40 -58.79 -9.78
N THR A 10 1.42 -58.88 -11.11
CA THR A 10 2.06 -57.86 -11.96
C THR A 10 1.33 -56.53 -11.92
N LEU A 11 -0.01 -56.54 -11.87
CA LEU A 11 -0.82 -55.32 -11.73
C LEU A 11 -0.57 -54.64 -10.36
N GLY A 12 -0.53 -55.42 -9.29
CA GLY A 12 -0.27 -54.91 -7.94
C GLY A 12 1.14 -54.31 -7.81
N MET A 13 2.16 -54.98 -8.36
CA MET A 13 3.53 -54.48 -8.38
C MET A 13 3.65 -53.17 -9.18
N GLY A 14 2.97 -53.11 -10.34
CA GLY A 14 2.94 -51.91 -11.19
C GLY A 14 2.30 -50.71 -10.52
N MET A 15 1.16 -50.91 -9.84
CA MET A 15 0.51 -49.83 -9.06
C MET A 15 1.40 -49.35 -7.92
N PHE A 16 2.02 -50.27 -7.16
CA PHE A 16 2.88 -49.90 -6.04
C PHE A 16 4.09 -49.09 -6.50
N CYS A 17 4.79 -49.54 -7.57
CA CYS A 17 5.90 -48.79 -8.15
C CYS A 17 5.46 -47.43 -8.73
N GLY A 18 4.27 -47.36 -9.33
CA GLY A 18 3.70 -46.12 -9.86
C GLY A 18 3.40 -45.10 -8.76
N PHE A 19 2.73 -45.52 -7.69
CA PHE A 19 2.43 -44.65 -6.54
C PHE A 19 3.70 -44.24 -5.79
N LEU A 20 4.69 -45.15 -5.64
CA LEU A 20 5.96 -44.82 -5.01
C LEU A 20 6.75 -43.81 -5.86
N SER A 21 6.82 -44.00 -7.18
CA SER A 21 7.47 -43.06 -8.09
C SER A 21 6.78 -41.69 -8.10
N PHE A 22 5.44 -41.65 -8.14
CA PHE A 22 4.67 -40.40 -8.04
C PHE A 22 4.83 -39.71 -6.68
N TYR A 23 4.90 -40.49 -5.59
CA TYR A 23 5.15 -39.95 -4.25
C TYR A 23 6.58 -39.41 -4.12
N LEU A 24 7.57 -40.08 -4.68
CA LEU A 24 8.96 -39.61 -4.70
C LEU A 24 9.13 -38.38 -5.61
N LEU A 25 8.48 -38.33 -6.77
CA LEU A 25 8.44 -37.17 -7.66
C LEU A 25 7.71 -35.98 -7.03
N ASN A 26 6.59 -36.20 -6.36
CA ASN A 26 5.95 -35.12 -5.59
C ASN A 26 6.77 -34.73 -4.37
N SER A 27 7.43 -35.68 -3.70
CA SER A 27 8.35 -35.35 -2.60
C SER A 27 9.51 -34.51 -3.13
N THR A 28 10.12 -34.81 -4.28
CA THR A 28 11.19 -33.96 -4.84
C THR A 28 10.67 -32.62 -5.37
N VAL A 29 9.48 -32.58 -6.01
CA VAL A 29 8.86 -31.34 -6.50
C VAL A 29 8.34 -30.45 -5.35
N THR A 30 7.92 -31.04 -4.23
CA THR A 30 7.52 -30.32 -3.00
C THR A 30 8.68 -30.01 -2.06
N VAL A 31 9.81 -30.71 -2.19
CA VAL A 31 11.06 -30.44 -1.46
C VAL A 31 11.91 -29.38 -2.18
N HIS A 32 11.67 -29.11 -3.47
CA HIS A 32 12.40 -28.08 -4.22
C HIS A 32 11.82 -26.64 -4.29
N PRO A 33 10.84 -26.23 -3.44
CA PRO A 33 10.68 -24.82 -3.09
C PRO A 33 11.19 -24.51 -1.67
N ARG A 34 11.56 -25.51 -0.84
CA ARG A 34 11.83 -25.29 0.60
C ARG A 34 13.10 -25.89 1.20
N TYR A 35 13.97 -26.56 0.43
CA TYR A 35 15.24 -27.11 0.97
C TYR A 35 16.52 -26.50 0.39
N ILE A 36 16.45 -25.25 -0.09
CA ILE A 36 17.61 -24.35 -0.15
C ILE A 36 17.36 -23.21 0.86
N GLU A 37 17.28 -23.56 2.13
CA GLU A 37 17.44 -22.64 3.26
C GLU A 37 18.75 -23.00 3.95
N GLY A 38 19.85 -22.47 3.43
CA GLY A 38 21.20 -22.77 3.93
C GLY A 38 22.32 -22.14 3.09
N ILE A 39 22.01 -21.74 1.86
CA ILE A 39 22.77 -20.74 1.13
C ILE A 39 21.82 -19.56 1.00
N SER A 40 22.03 -18.52 1.79
CA SER A 40 21.49 -17.20 1.49
C SER A 40 21.72 -16.97 0.00
N PRO A 41 20.67 -16.74 -0.83
CA PRO A 41 20.92 -16.28 -2.19
C PRO A 41 21.87 -15.09 -2.07
N PRO A 42 22.92 -14.98 -2.91
CA PRO A 42 23.71 -13.76 -2.92
C PRO A 42 22.68 -12.65 -3.00
N GLN A 43 22.61 -11.78 -1.98
CA GLN A 43 21.61 -10.73 -1.86
C GLN A 43 21.47 -10.16 -3.26
N SER A 44 20.40 -10.51 -3.96
CA SER A 44 20.26 -10.02 -5.30
C SER A 44 20.01 -8.55 -5.06
N ILE A 45 21.00 -7.74 -5.42
CA ILE A 45 20.95 -6.29 -5.42
C ILE A 45 20.01 -5.88 -6.58
N TYR A 46 18.80 -6.40 -6.52
CA TYR A 46 17.64 -6.06 -7.30
C TYR A 46 16.45 -6.02 -6.34
N SER A 47 16.67 -5.38 -5.18
CA SER A 47 15.59 -4.81 -4.38
C SER A 47 14.79 -3.93 -5.34
N HIS A 48 13.57 -4.34 -5.66
CA HIS A 48 12.67 -3.48 -6.42
C HIS A 48 12.61 -2.15 -5.66
N PRO A 49 12.87 -0.98 -6.27
CA PRO A 49 12.87 0.32 -5.58
C PRO A 49 11.56 0.70 -4.89
N HIS A 50 10.53 -0.14 -5.05
CA HIS A 50 9.19 -0.02 -4.48
C HIS A 50 8.82 -1.27 -3.62
N SER A 51 9.81 -2.04 -3.19
CA SER A 51 9.65 -3.11 -2.20
C SER A 51 9.45 -2.47 -0.82
N HIS A 52 8.38 -2.84 -0.13
CA HIS A 52 8.08 -2.40 1.24
C HIS A 52 8.32 -3.52 2.27
N GLU A 53 8.84 -4.68 1.84
CA GLU A 53 9.04 -5.84 2.71
C GLU A 53 10.04 -5.55 3.84
N ASP A 54 11.06 -4.75 3.57
CA ASP A 54 12.09 -4.36 4.56
C ASP A 54 11.52 -3.53 5.73
N LEU A 55 10.37 -2.88 5.53
CA LEU A 55 9.71 -2.03 6.54
C LEU A 55 8.54 -2.72 7.25
N GLU A 56 8.24 -4.00 6.94
CA GLU A 56 7.11 -4.71 7.54
C GLU A 56 7.21 -4.76 9.07
N ASN A 57 8.41 -5.05 9.58
CA ASN A 57 8.71 -5.19 11.01
C ASN A 57 9.41 -3.97 11.64
N ALA A 58 9.64 -2.90 10.88
CA ALA A 58 10.25 -1.69 11.40
C ALA A 58 9.34 -0.96 12.40
N ALA A 59 9.95 -0.33 13.40
CA ALA A 59 9.29 0.55 14.37
C ALA A 59 9.99 1.91 14.35
N GLY A 60 9.21 2.99 14.51
CA GLY A 60 9.76 4.33 14.62
C GLY A 60 10.46 4.59 15.96
N PRO A 61 11.16 5.73 16.08
CA PRO A 61 11.92 6.08 17.29
C PRO A 61 10.99 6.33 18.48
N GLU A 62 11.37 5.91 19.69
CA GLU A 62 10.55 6.09 20.89
C GLU A 62 10.42 7.56 21.34
N GLY A 63 11.42 8.39 21.00
CA GLY A 63 11.46 9.81 21.36
C GLY A 63 10.77 10.75 20.37
N ASN A 64 10.66 12.03 20.78
CA ASN A 64 10.12 13.08 19.92
C ASN A 64 11.05 13.34 18.73
N VAL A 65 10.47 13.40 17.53
CA VAL A 65 11.19 13.80 16.32
C VAL A 65 11.36 15.32 16.35
N ALA A 66 12.61 15.79 16.40
CA ALA A 66 12.89 17.22 16.35
C ALA A 66 12.49 17.80 14.99
N MET A 67 11.91 19.00 15.00
CA MET A 67 11.62 19.75 13.77
C MET A 67 12.69 20.82 13.56
N HIS A 68 13.03 21.06 12.29
CA HIS A 68 13.89 22.18 11.89
C HIS A 68 13.26 23.52 12.26
N SER A 69 14.10 24.53 12.50
CA SER A 69 13.62 25.87 12.81
C SER A 69 13.01 26.54 11.57
N HIS A 70 11.91 27.26 11.73
CA HIS A 70 11.30 28.11 10.69
C HIS A 70 12.25 29.20 10.16
N SER A 71 13.34 29.49 10.87
CA SER A 71 14.31 30.53 10.54
C SER A 71 15.57 29.99 9.88
N GLU A 72 15.56 28.76 9.35
CA GLU A 72 16.71 28.25 8.61
C GLU A 72 16.89 29.01 7.28
N PRO A 73 18.06 29.64 7.03
CA PRO A 73 18.27 30.49 5.85
C PRO A 73 18.02 29.78 4.51
N HIS A 74 18.22 28.46 4.48
CA HIS A 74 18.03 27.63 3.30
C HIS A 74 16.55 27.35 2.96
N HIS A 75 15.63 27.59 3.89
CA HIS A 75 14.19 27.35 3.75
C HIS A 75 13.36 28.65 3.76
N ALA A 76 14.02 29.81 3.65
CA ALA A 76 13.37 31.11 3.74
C ALA A 76 12.33 31.29 2.60
N GLY A 77 11.07 31.44 2.97
CA GLY A 77 9.96 31.68 2.04
C GLY A 77 9.22 30.43 1.57
N GLU A 78 9.80 29.23 1.72
CA GLU A 78 9.13 27.96 1.38
C GLU A 78 7.87 27.75 2.23
N ASP A 79 7.91 28.16 3.50
CA ASP A 79 6.75 28.11 4.41
C ASP A 79 5.58 28.97 3.92
N LEU A 80 5.84 30.13 3.29
CA LEU A 80 4.79 31.01 2.77
C LEU A 80 4.13 30.39 1.54
N GLU A 81 4.92 29.84 0.62
CA GLU A 81 4.40 29.15 -0.56
C GLU A 81 3.60 27.91 -0.15
N ALA A 82 4.10 27.12 0.82
CA ALA A 82 3.41 25.97 1.36
C ALA A 82 2.03 26.32 1.95
N GLU A 83 1.94 27.41 2.73
CA GLU A 83 0.67 27.86 3.30
C GLU A 83 -0.29 28.43 2.24
N GLN A 84 0.22 29.15 1.24
CA GLN A 84 -0.59 29.59 0.09
C GLN A 84 -1.17 28.39 -0.69
N LEU A 85 -0.33 27.39 -0.98
CA LEU A 85 -0.76 26.16 -1.64
C LEU A 85 -1.76 25.39 -0.79
N LYS A 86 -1.59 25.35 0.54
CA LYS A 86 -2.51 24.69 1.47
C LYS A 86 -3.89 25.34 1.54
N ALA A 87 -3.95 26.66 1.38
CA ALA A 87 -5.21 27.39 1.27
C ALA A 87 -5.91 27.12 -0.09
N LYS A 88 -5.13 27.01 -1.18
CA LYS A 88 -5.65 26.77 -2.53
C LYS A 88 -6.04 25.32 -2.80
N VAL A 89 -5.26 24.36 -2.30
CA VAL A 89 -5.39 22.92 -2.57
C VAL A 89 -5.63 22.18 -1.26
N ARG A 90 -6.92 21.94 -0.95
CA ARG A 90 -7.32 21.28 0.28
C ARG A 90 -7.24 19.76 0.14
N VAL A 91 -6.36 19.13 0.91
CA VAL A 91 -6.10 17.69 0.88
C VAL A 91 -6.52 17.05 2.19
N LEU A 92 -7.40 16.05 2.11
CA LEU A 92 -7.68 15.11 3.20
C LEU A 92 -6.79 13.88 3.01
N CYS A 93 -6.05 13.54 4.05
CA CYS A 93 -5.25 12.34 4.12
C CYS A 93 -5.96 11.32 5.00
N TRP A 94 -6.34 10.17 4.45
CA TRP A 94 -6.73 9.02 5.27
C TRP A 94 -5.63 7.97 5.24
N VAL A 95 -5.26 7.49 6.43
CA VAL A 95 -4.18 6.55 6.62
C VAL A 95 -4.76 5.22 7.10
N MET A 96 -4.50 4.17 6.33
CA MET A 96 -4.89 2.81 6.68
C MET A 96 -3.89 2.23 7.67
N THR A 97 -4.36 1.73 8.81
CA THR A 97 -3.50 1.09 9.81
C THR A 97 -4.22 -0.04 10.54
N ASN A 98 -3.50 -0.72 11.42
CA ASN A 98 -4.02 -1.78 12.27
C ASN A 98 -3.58 -1.56 13.73
N PRO A 99 -4.24 -2.19 14.71
CA PRO A 99 -3.95 -1.97 16.13
C PRO A 99 -2.49 -2.24 16.54
N LYS A 100 -1.80 -3.16 15.85
CA LYS A 100 -0.38 -3.47 16.15
C LYS A 100 0.58 -2.36 15.70
N ASN A 101 0.14 -1.50 14.78
CA ASN A 101 0.93 -0.45 14.17
C ASN A 101 0.59 0.95 14.68
N HIS A 102 -0.41 1.10 15.56
CA HIS A 102 -0.80 2.40 16.13
C HIS A 102 0.41 3.13 16.73
N GLU A 103 1.07 2.49 17.68
CA GLU A 103 2.28 3.04 18.33
C GLU A 103 3.51 2.97 17.43
N LYS A 104 3.73 1.83 16.78
CA LYS A 104 4.99 1.57 16.05
C LYS A 104 5.17 2.42 14.80
N LYS A 105 4.07 2.83 14.16
CA LYS A 105 4.09 3.46 12.83
C LYS A 105 3.15 4.66 12.74
N ALA A 106 1.86 4.49 13.03
CA ALA A 106 0.86 5.51 12.74
C ALA A 106 1.04 6.79 13.58
N ARG A 107 1.49 6.67 14.83
CA ARG A 107 1.87 7.82 15.68
C ARG A 107 2.91 8.71 15.00
N HIS A 108 3.89 8.11 14.33
CA HIS A 108 4.95 8.86 13.63
C HIS A 108 4.44 9.56 12.38
N ILE A 109 3.47 8.96 11.68
CA ILE A 109 2.79 9.63 10.57
C ILE A 109 2.08 10.90 11.06
N LYS A 110 1.34 10.82 12.18
CA LYS A 110 0.68 11.97 12.81
C LYS A 110 1.68 13.04 13.25
N ALA A 111 2.83 12.64 13.80
CA ALA A 111 3.86 13.56 14.26
C ALA A 111 4.63 14.25 13.13
N THR A 112 4.69 13.64 11.94
CA THR A 112 5.55 14.09 10.82
C THR A 112 4.75 14.72 9.69
N TRP A 113 4.55 14.03 8.58
CA TRP A 113 4.03 14.63 7.34
C TRP A 113 2.51 14.85 7.39
N ALA A 114 1.76 13.97 8.04
CA ALA A 114 0.30 13.98 7.91
C ALA A 114 -0.37 15.17 8.61
N ARG A 115 0.30 15.79 9.59
CA ARG A 115 -0.16 17.05 10.20
C ARG A 115 -0.20 18.22 9.21
N ARG A 116 0.47 18.10 8.06
CA ARG A 116 0.49 19.12 7.00
C ARG A 116 -0.73 19.01 6.09
N CYS A 117 -1.53 17.94 6.18
CA CYS A 117 -2.81 17.80 5.49
C CYS A 117 -3.87 18.75 6.06
N ASN A 118 -4.90 19.10 5.28
CA ASN A 118 -6.01 19.94 5.76
C ASN A 118 -6.90 19.16 6.73
N LYS A 119 -7.04 17.85 6.49
CA LYS A 119 -7.74 16.91 7.37
C LYS A 119 -6.98 15.60 7.40
N LEU A 120 -6.89 14.99 8.58
CA LEU A 120 -6.23 13.71 8.79
C LEU A 120 -7.22 12.75 9.45
N VAL A 121 -7.35 11.54 8.89
CA VAL A 121 -8.19 10.47 9.43
C VAL A 121 -7.37 9.18 9.46
N PHE A 122 -7.28 8.53 10.62
CA PHE A 122 -6.71 7.18 10.69
C PHE A 122 -7.85 6.16 10.66
N ILE A 123 -7.77 5.17 9.77
CA ILE A 123 -8.75 4.08 9.68
C ILE A 123 -8.12 2.81 10.23
N SER A 124 -8.78 2.20 11.21
CA SER A 124 -8.32 0.96 11.83
C SER A 124 -9.48 0.04 12.23
N SER A 125 -9.22 -1.19 12.66
CA SER A 125 -10.28 -2.08 13.17
C SER A 125 -10.70 -1.74 14.60
N VAL A 126 -9.84 -1.04 15.36
CA VAL A 126 -10.06 -0.67 16.75
C VAL A 126 -9.86 0.83 16.91
N GLU A 127 -10.67 1.42 17.80
CA GLU A 127 -10.53 2.81 18.22
C GLU A 127 -9.31 2.99 19.12
N ASP A 128 -8.51 3.98 18.80
CA ASP A 128 -7.40 4.50 19.58
C ASP A 128 -7.66 6.00 19.75
N LYS A 129 -7.87 6.41 21.01
CA LYS A 129 -8.22 7.79 21.36
C LYS A 129 -7.05 8.75 21.23
N GLU A 130 -5.82 8.28 21.43
CA GLU A 130 -4.63 9.13 21.33
C GLU A 130 -4.32 9.42 19.86
N LEU A 131 -4.41 8.38 19.02
CA LEU A 131 -4.22 8.51 17.58
C LEU A 131 -5.44 9.18 16.92
N GLY A 132 -6.65 8.94 17.45
CA GLY A 132 -7.92 9.40 16.90
C GLY A 132 -8.38 8.51 15.74
N THR A 133 -8.24 7.19 15.87
CA THR A 133 -8.63 6.26 14.80
C THR A 133 -10.15 6.11 14.73
N VAL A 134 -10.62 5.95 13.50
CA VAL A 134 -11.99 5.53 13.22
C VAL A 134 -11.99 4.00 13.12
N ALA A 135 -12.71 3.37 14.03
CA ALA A 135 -12.89 1.92 14.05
C ALA A 135 -13.89 1.51 12.95
N VAL A 136 -13.42 0.74 11.97
CA VAL A 136 -14.26 0.05 10.99
C VAL A 136 -14.41 -1.41 11.39
N ASN A 137 -15.64 -1.94 11.36
CA ASN A 137 -15.92 -3.34 11.73
C ASN A 137 -15.50 -4.31 10.62
N VAL A 138 -14.19 -4.40 10.37
CA VAL A 138 -13.58 -5.26 9.35
C VAL A 138 -12.33 -5.91 9.94
N GLY A 139 -12.16 -7.21 9.71
CA GLY A 139 -11.04 -8.00 10.22
C GLY A 139 -9.66 -7.53 9.74
N GLU A 140 -8.61 -8.03 10.37
CA GLU A 140 -7.21 -7.70 10.03
C GLU A 140 -6.62 -8.61 8.94
N GLY A 141 -5.54 -8.13 8.32
CA GLY A 141 -4.74 -8.89 7.36
C GLY A 141 -4.98 -8.54 5.89
N ARG A 142 -4.09 -9.02 5.01
CA ARG A 142 -4.05 -8.65 3.59
C ARG A 142 -5.37 -8.92 2.85
N ASN A 143 -6.07 -10.00 3.22
CA ASN A 143 -7.34 -10.39 2.58
C ASN A 143 -8.49 -9.41 2.87
N HIS A 144 -8.43 -8.66 3.98
CA HIS A 144 -9.47 -7.71 4.39
C HIS A 144 -9.17 -6.26 3.98
N LEU A 145 -8.01 -5.99 3.35
CA LEU A 145 -7.59 -4.63 2.98
C LEU A 145 -8.58 -3.93 2.04
N TRP A 146 -9.15 -4.68 1.10
CA TRP A 146 -10.15 -4.12 0.18
C TRP A 146 -11.44 -3.75 0.90
N GLU A 147 -11.92 -4.59 1.82
CA GLU A 147 -13.11 -4.32 2.62
C GLU A 147 -12.92 -3.10 3.52
N LYS A 148 -11.77 -3.00 4.18
CA LYS A 148 -11.40 -1.81 4.96
C LYS A 148 -11.33 -0.56 4.09
N THR A 149 -10.78 -0.67 2.88
CA THR A 149 -10.69 0.46 1.95
C THR A 149 -12.09 0.94 1.56
N LYS A 150 -13.03 0.03 1.26
CA LYS A 150 -14.43 0.40 1.00
C LYS A 150 -15.08 1.10 2.21
N ALA A 151 -14.89 0.56 3.41
CA ALA A 151 -15.41 1.16 4.64
C ALA A 151 -14.83 2.57 4.89
N ALA A 152 -13.52 2.74 4.66
CA ALA A 152 -12.83 4.02 4.73
C ALA A 152 -13.43 5.05 3.76
N PHE A 153 -13.63 4.65 2.50
CA PHE A 153 -14.27 5.50 1.50
C PHE A 153 -15.67 5.94 1.93
N SER A 154 -16.51 5.00 2.38
CA SER A 154 -17.85 5.32 2.86
C SER A 154 -17.81 6.29 4.04
N TYR A 155 -16.93 6.07 5.01
CA TYR A 155 -16.77 6.97 6.15
C TYR A 155 -16.34 8.37 5.73
N VAL A 156 -15.29 8.48 4.90
CA VAL A 156 -14.75 9.77 4.44
C VAL A 156 -15.79 10.52 3.60
N TYR A 157 -16.51 9.82 2.73
CA TYR A 157 -17.59 10.41 1.94
C TYR A 157 -18.73 10.93 2.82
N THR A 158 -19.18 10.15 3.80
CA THR A 158 -20.31 10.58 4.65
C THR A 158 -19.93 11.73 5.58
N ASN A 159 -18.71 11.75 6.13
CA ASN A 159 -18.35 12.65 7.21
C ASN A 159 -17.46 13.83 6.80
N HIS A 160 -16.69 13.69 5.71
CA HIS A 160 -15.62 14.62 5.35
C HIS A 160 -15.62 15.02 3.87
N TYR A 161 -16.68 14.74 3.13
CA TYR A 161 -16.77 15.10 1.71
C TYR A 161 -16.59 16.60 1.44
N ASN A 162 -16.98 17.46 2.37
CA ASN A 162 -16.84 18.92 2.24
C ASN A 162 -15.56 19.49 2.86
N ASP A 163 -14.80 18.68 3.59
CA ASP A 163 -13.59 19.12 4.30
C ASP A 163 -12.38 19.28 3.37
N ALA A 164 -12.42 18.70 2.16
CA ALA A 164 -11.32 18.75 1.19
C ALA A 164 -11.79 18.66 -0.27
N ASP A 165 -10.88 18.99 -1.18
CA ASP A 165 -11.07 18.87 -2.63
C ASP A 165 -10.36 17.62 -3.19
N TRP A 166 -9.26 17.23 -2.53
CA TRP A 166 -8.45 16.07 -2.87
C TRP A 166 -8.36 15.11 -1.69
N PHE A 167 -8.32 13.82 -1.98
CA PHE A 167 -8.43 12.73 -1.04
C PHE A 167 -7.30 11.73 -1.26
N LEU A 168 -6.35 11.70 -0.32
CA LEU A 168 -5.18 10.84 -0.36
C LEU A 168 -5.40 9.62 0.54
N LYS A 169 -5.39 8.43 -0.05
CA LYS A 169 -5.14 7.18 0.70
C LYS A 169 -3.64 7.02 0.89
N ALA A 170 -3.21 6.76 2.11
CA ALA A 170 -1.86 6.30 2.43
C ALA A 170 -1.91 5.06 3.34
N ASP A 171 -0.83 4.29 3.36
CA ASP A 171 -0.63 3.18 4.29
C ASP A 171 0.28 3.63 5.44
N ASP A 172 0.35 2.86 6.52
CA ASP A 172 1.10 3.24 7.74
C ASP A 172 2.63 3.17 7.61
N ASP A 173 3.14 2.81 6.45
CA ASP A 173 4.54 2.81 6.03
C ASP A 173 4.83 3.81 4.90
N THR A 174 3.88 4.70 4.60
CA THR A 174 4.01 5.71 3.55
C THR A 174 4.51 7.06 4.11
N TYR A 175 5.41 7.71 3.37
CA TYR A 175 5.83 9.09 3.61
C TYR A 175 5.50 9.99 2.42
N VAL A 176 4.93 11.17 2.67
CA VAL A 176 4.50 12.11 1.62
C VAL A 176 5.00 13.50 1.92
N ILE A 177 5.63 14.16 0.93
CA ILE A 177 5.93 15.59 0.99
C ILE A 177 4.67 16.32 0.51
N VAL A 178 3.83 16.77 1.45
CA VAL A 178 2.48 17.29 1.16
C VAL A 178 2.54 18.60 0.36
N GLU A 179 3.59 19.40 0.54
CA GLU A 179 3.87 20.61 -0.22
C GLU A 179 4.07 20.29 -1.70
N ASN A 180 4.93 19.32 -2.02
CA ASN A 180 5.15 18.86 -3.40
C ASN A 180 3.88 18.25 -4.01
N LEU A 181 3.10 17.53 -3.20
CA LEU A 181 1.80 17.01 -3.63
C LEU A 181 0.87 18.16 -4.04
N ARG A 182 0.73 19.20 -3.22
CA ARG A 182 -0.11 20.36 -3.56
C ARG A 182 0.39 21.11 -4.78
N TYR A 183 1.70 21.28 -4.91
CA TYR A 183 2.30 21.88 -6.09
C TYR A 183 1.92 21.11 -7.36
N MET A 184 2.05 19.78 -7.34
CA MET A 184 1.65 18.90 -8.45
C MET A 184 0.16 18.97 -8.77
N LEU A 185 -0.70 19.17 -7.77
CA LEU A 185 -2.15 19.28 -7.93
C LEU A 185 -2.64 20.67 -8.32
N SER A 186 -1.82 21.70 -8.12
CA SER A 186 -2.19 23.10 -8.33
C SER A 186 -2.71 23.47 -9.74
N PRO A 187 -2.34 22.77 -10.85
CA PRO A 187 -2.90 23.04 -12.17
C PRO A 187 -4.16 22.21 -12.48
N TYR A 188 -4.56 21.25 -11.64
CA TYR A 188 -5.70 20.37 -11.89
C TYR A 188 -6.96 20.85 -11.18
N ASP A 189 -8.11 20.68 -11.82
CA ASP A 189 -9.41 20.96 -11.21
C ASP A 189 -10.01 19.68 -10.60
N ALA A 190 -10.28 19.72 -9.30
CA ALA A 190 -10.86 18.64 -8.51
C ALA A 190 -12.33 18.30 -8.89
N SER A 191 -12.95 19.07 -9.78
CA SER A 191 -14.23 18.74 -10.39
C SER A 191 -14.11 17.61 -11.45
N HIS A 192 -12.90 17.36 -11.97
CA HIS A 192 -12.69 16.32 -12.98
C HIS A 192 -12.41 14.95 -12.35
N PRO A 193 -12.92 13.86 -12.95
CA PRO A 193 -12.71 12.50 -12.46
C PRO A 193 -11.33 11.94 -12.85
N LEU A 194 -10.28 12.42 -12.18
CA LEU A 194 -8.88 12.10 -12.46
C LEU A 194 -8.19 11.41 -11.28
N TRP A 195 -7.52 10.28 -11.44
CA TRP A 195 -6.76 9.66 -10.33
C TRP A 195 -5.25 9.68 -10.56
N PHE A 196 -4.50 9.87 -9.47
CA PHE A 196 -3.03 9.77 -9.44
C PHE A 196 -2.58 8.63 -8.52
N GLY A 197 -1.49 7.97 -8.91
CA GLY A 197 -0.90 6.88 -8.15
C GLY A 197 -0.05 5.98 -9.03
N CYS A 198 0.45 4.88 -8.45
CA CYS A 198 1.18 3.88 -9.21
C CYS A 198 0.20 2.88 -9.84
N ARG A 199 0.03 2.94 -11.17
CA ARG A 199 -0.89 2.05 -11.90
C ARG A 199 -0.24 0.70 -12.20
N PHE A 200 -0.70 -0.35 -11.52
CA PHE A 200 -0.30 -1.73 -11.75
C PHE A 200 -1.23 -2.41 -12.75
N LYS A 201 -0.67 -3.21 -13.67
CA LYS A 201 -1.43 -3.96 -14.69
C LYS A 201 -1.26 -5.49 -14.58
N LYS A 202 -0.77 -5.99 -13.44
CA LYS A 202 -0.40 -7.41 -13.29
C LYS A 202 -1.59 -8.38 -13.42
N TYR A 203 -2.74 -8.03 -12.84
CA TYR A 203 -3.89 -8.95 -12.75
C TYR A 203 -5.08 -8.54 -13.62
N MET A 204 -5.11 -7.32 -14.15
CA MET A 204 -6.22 -6.78 -14.94
C MET A 204 -5.70 -5.87 -16.05
N LYS A 205 -6.27 -5.99 -17.27
CA LYS A 205 -5.84 -5.22 -18.45
C LYS A 205 -6.00 -3.71 -18.26
N GLN A 206 -7.08 -3.30 -17.60
CA GLN A 206 -7.35 -1.90 -17.26
C GLN A 206 -6.43 -1.36 -16.16
N GLY A 207 -5.77 -2.23 -15.39
CA GLY A 207 -4.93 -1.86 -14.26
C GLY A 207 -5.68 -1.27 -13.06
N TYR A 208 -4.98 -1.09 -11.96
CA TYR A 208 -5.48 -0.50 -10.72
C TYR A 208 -4.35 0.26 -10.00
N MET A 209 -4.70 1.21 -9.13
CA MET A 209 -3.70 1.93 -8.33
C MET A 209 -3.25 1.06 -7.16
N SER A 210 -1.95 0.87 -6.99
CA SER A 210 -1.36 0.10 -5.88
C SER A 210 -0.90 1.02 -4.75
N GLY A 211 -1.14 0.61 -3.50
CA GLY A 211 -0.70 1.33 -2.30
C GLY A 211 -1.45 2.65 -2.10
N ALA A 212 -0.70 3.74 -2.09
CA ALA A 212 -1.22 5.10 -1.98
C ALA A 212 -1.79 5.60 -3.31
N PHE A 213 -2.92 6.28 -3.25
CA PHE A 213 -3.52 6.93 -4.41
C PHE A 213 -4.25 8.21 -3.99
N LEU A 214 -4.41 9.11 -4.96
CA LEU A 214 -5.08 10.38 -4.77
C LEU A 214 -6.27 10.51 -5.72
N ASN A 215 -7.42 10.84 -5.13
CA ASN A 215 -8.67 11.04 -5.83
C ASN A 215 -9.21 12.46 -5.58
N PRO A 216 -9.76 13.12 -6.60
CA PRO A 216 -10.51 14.35 -6.44
C PRO A 216 -11.90 14.06 -5.89
N LYS A 217 -12.57 15.11 -5.44
CA LYS A 217 -13.92 15.07 -4.86
C LYS A 217 -14.99 14.52 -5.82
N ALA A 218 -14.93 14.88 -7.10
CA ALA A 218 -15.95 14.53 -8.09
C ALA A 218 -16.18 13.00 -8.31
N PRO A 219 -15.13 12.16 -8.53
CA PRO A 219 -15.32 10.74 -8.84
C PRO A 219 -15.83 9.88 -7.66
N MET A 220 -15.92 10.41 -6.44
CA MET A 220 -16.60 9.69 -5.35
C MET A 220 -18.11 9.52 -5.57
N LEU A 221 -18.68 10.19 -6.58
CA LEU A 221 -20.10 10.13 -6.97
C LEU A 221 -20.41 9.07 -8.05
N GLY A 222 -19.49 8.16 -8.38
CA GLY A 222 -19.75 7.05 -9.31
C GLY A 222 -19.70 7.41 -10.81
N SER A 223 -19.05 8.52 -11.16
CA SER A 223 -18.82 8.92 -12.56
C SER A 223 -17.73 8.07 -13.24
N PRO A 224 -17.69 7.97 -14.58
CA PRO A 224 -16.59 7.33 -15.31
C PRO A 224 -15.25 7.99 -14.96
N ILE A 225 -14.25 7.16 -14.64
CA ILE A 225 -12.98 7.59 -14.05
C ILE A 225 -11.88 7.52 -15.10
N TYR A 226 -11.14 8.61 -15.27
CA TYR A 226 -9.98 8.68 -16.17
C TYR A 226 -8.68 8.66 -15.35
N SER A 227 -7.72 7.82 -15.77
CA SER A 227 -6.37 7.79 -15.18
C SER A 227 -5.55 8.93 -15.79
N ALA A 228 -4.91 9.76 -14.96
CA ALA A 228 -3.82 10.60 -15.46
C ALA A 228 -2.71 9.67 -15.93
N THR A 229 -2.26 9.79 -17.19
CA THR A 229 -1.07 9.10 -17.67
C THR A 229 0.16 9.94 -17.34
N SER A 230 0.51 10.04 -16.07
CA SER A 230 1.88 10.35 -15.67
C SER A 230 2.53 9.00 -15.34
N SER A 231 3.39 8.53 -16.23
CA SER A 231 4.23 7.36 -15.99
C SER A 231 4.97 7.56 -14.67
N CYS A 232 4.85 6.65 -13.70
CA CYS A 232 5.91 6.53 -12.69
C CYS A 232 7.20 6.31 -13.47
N PRO A 233 8.27 7.10 -13.24
CA PRO A 233 9.53 6.85 -13.90
C PRO A 233 9.99 5.45 -13.48
N THR A 234 9.86 4.48 -14.38
CA THR A 234 10.56 3.21 -14.26
C THR A 234 12.02 3.58 -14.38
N GLY A 235 12.78 3.39 -13.29
CA GLY A 235 14.21 3.68 -13.25
C GLY A 235 14.96 2.93 -14.34
N THR A 236 15.04 3.53 -15.52
CA THR A 236 16.04 3.20 -16.53
C THR A 236 17.16 4.20 -16.31
N HIS A 237 18.33 3.66 -15.95
CA HIS A 237 19.59 4.37 -15.87
C HIS A 237 19.72 5.39 -17.02
N GLU A 238 19.68 6.67 -16.69
CA GLU A 238 20.27 7.69 -17.54
C GLU A 238 21.13 8.58 -16.65
N ARG A 239 22.40 8.18 -16.55
CA ARG A 239 23.48 9.04 -16.09
C ARG A 239 23.66 10.16 -17.12
N ARG A 240 23.53 11.40 -16.66
CA ARG A 240 24.29 12.52 -17.20
C ARG A 240 24.75 13.40 -16.07
#